data_AF-A0A7W1C9H9-F1
#
_entry.id   AF-A0A7W1C9H9-F1
#
_cell.length_a   1.000
_cell.length_b   1.000
_cell.length_c   1.000
_cell.angle_alpha   90.00
_cell.angle_beta   90.00
_cell.angle_gamma   90.00
#
_symmetry.space_group_name_H-M   'P 1'
#
loop_
_entity.id
_entity.type
_entity.pdbx_description
1 polymer ?
#
loop_
_entity_poly.entity_id
_entity_poly.type
_entity_poly.pdbx_seq_one_letter_code
_entity_poly.pdbx_strand_id
1 'polypeptide(L)'
;MKLQINIAAWTREVILSPRTAFGISVTTMALLAGGAGAAIAQRAANGAVPLVHFHFGSPELAQMVFSDYLRDPEALEEDVEWTRESAEPLAEWWRDEGTLFLQRVADYAGLDWPYRNIEVYLVRHWPTVSIEYPLVLALGSVRGAGELPVPEDEDARVLLLAHQLTHYLLDDPEFVPAGQRDPAYDHPFMAPGNFDVEAMVNWLTYAALEDLWGRERLEEATEDELWRSYNPNHGYVVDELMERQRLSRLDTLADWLDENPAGSEIFRVRDSYAARTQGDADATAPVERERATGTEYGLDLGATYDGEIFVAYVDEGSPAHRTGVLQGDVVRTIEGRSVGGDVAQAQQRMTESWERRREINLSVERSGEEVYLTIEGR
;
A
#
# COMPACT_ATOMS: atom_id res chain seq x y z
N MET A 1 -14.99 -17.27 10.41
CA MET A 1 -14.32 -18.19 11.37
C MET A 1 -13.15 -17.40 11.94
N LYS A 2 -13.20 -16.93 13.20
CA LYS A 2 -12.10 -16.10 13.77
C LYS A 2 -10.84 -16.96 13.92
N LEU A 3 -9.83 -16.73 13.08
CA LEU A 3 -8.53 -17.39 13.23
C LEU A 3 -7.77 -16.66 14.36
N GLN A 4 -7.85 -17.19 15.58
CA GLN A 4 -6.86 -16.86 16.60
C GLN A 4 -5.60 -17.64 16.27
N ILE A 5 -4.64 -17.00 15.58
CA ILE A 5 -3.29 -17.54 15.47
C ILE A 5 -2.70 -17.52 16.89
N ASN A 6 -2.52 -18.70 17.47
CA ASN A 6 -1.91 -18.87 18.79
C ASN A 6 -0.38 -18.75 18.61
N ILE A 7 0.11 -17.51 18.57
CA ILE A 7 1.56 -17.20 18.50
C ILE A 7 2.15 -17.37 19.91
N ALA A 8 2.24 -18.61 20.37
CA ALA A 8 2.74 -18.94 21.70
C ALA A 8 3.72 -20.13 21.66
N ALA A 9 4.68 -20.08 20.75
CA ALA A 9 5.96 -20.77 20.85
C ALA A 9 6.85 -20.27 19.71
N TRP A 10 8.08 -19.82 20.00
CA TRP A 10 9.11 -19.39 19.04
C TRP A 10 9.11 -17.93 18.55
N THR A 11 8.82 -16.96 19.42
CA THR A 11 9.30 -15.58 19.24
C THR A 11 10.67 -15.42 19.91
N ARG A 12 11.76 -15.33 19.13
CA ARG A 12 12.89 -14.50 19.55
C ARG A 12 12.50 -13.07 19.24
N GLU A 13 11.80 -12.47 20.20
CA GLU A 13 11.45 -11.06 20.18
C GLU A 13 12.74 -10.24 20.10
N VAL A 14 13.01 -9.64 18.94
CA VAL A 14 13.92 -8.51 18.86
C VAL A 14 13.10 -7.29 19.25
N ILE A 15 12.93 -7.07 20.56
CA ILE A 15 12.38 -5.81 21.06
C ILE A 15 13.45 -4.75 20.80
N LEU A 16 13.31 -4.02 19.70
CA LEU A 16 14.14 -2.85 19.40
C LEU A 16 13.66 -1.69 20.26
N SER A 17 14.26 -1.53 21.45
CA SER A 17 14.01 -0.34 22.27
C SER A 17 14.72 0.87 21.67
N PRO A 18 14.08 2.05 21.57
CA PRO A 18 14.77 3.27 21.15
C PRO A 18 15.89 3.59 22.14
N ARG A 19 17.13 3.75 21.64
CA ARG A 19 18.26 4.21 22.44
C ARG A 19 18.07 5.69 22.79
N THR A 20 17.72 5.95 24.05
CA THR A 20 17.94 7.21 24.78
C THR A 20 17.16 8.44 24.28
N ALA A 21 15.87 8.53 24.64
CA ALA A 21 15.19 9.82 24.73
C ALA A 21 15.55 10.51 26.05
N PHE A 22 16.08 11.74 25.98
CA PHE A 22 16.33 12.61 27.12
C PHE A 22 15.07 12.76 27.99
N GLY A 23 15.15 12.36 29.26
CA GLY A 23 14.09 12.54 30.22
C GLY A 23 13.93 14.01 30.62
N ILE A 24 12.99 14.72 29.98
CA ILE A 24 12.42 15.96 30.50
C ILE A 24 11.04 15.60 31.09
N SER A 25 10.90 15.74 32.40
CA SER A 25 9.66 15.47 33.12
C SER A 25 8.59 16.49 32.75
N VAL A 26 7.51 16.03 32.09
CA VAL A 26 6.39 16.83 31.53
C VAL A 26 5.48 17.42 32.62
N THR A 27 5.71 17.11 33.90
CA THR A 27 4.75 17.38 34.99
C THR A 27 4.60 18.87 35.39
N THR A 28 5.40 19.81 34.87
CA THR A 28 5.42 21.20 35.40
C THR A 28 4.86 22.29 34.45
N MET A 29 4.36 21.97 33.25
CA MET A 29 3.88 22.99 32.29
C MET A 29 2.35 23.07 32.06
N ALA A 30 1.52 22.39 32.86
CA ALA A 30 0.09 22.27 32.55
C ALA A 30 -0.83 23.39 33.07
N LEU A 31 -0.33 24.47 33.70
CA LEU A 31 -1.21 25.40 34.44
C LEU A 31 -1.50 26.78 33.82
N LEU A 32 -1.08 27.08 32.58
CA LEU A 32 -1.27 28.44 32.01
C LEU A 32 -1.68 28.54 30.54
N ALA A 33 -2.18 27.49 29.88
CA ALA A 33 -2.62 27.58 28.49
C ALA A 33 -4.13 27.45 28.35
N GLY A 34 -4.77 28.44 27.71
CA GLY A 34 -6.15 28.34 27.22
C GLY A 34 -6.34 27.19 26.21
N GLY A 35 -7.54 27.02 25.66
CA GLY A 35 -7.98 25.82 24.91
C GLY A 35 -7.00 25.20 23.89
N ALA A 36 -6.11 25.99 23.29
CA ALA A 36 -5.03 25.49 22.42
C ALA A 36 -4.02 24.57 23.15
N GLY A 37 -3.70 24.82 24.42
CA GLY A 37 -2.76 24.01 25.19
C GLY A 37 -3.32 22.66 25.62
N ALA A 38 -4.63 22.55 25.84
CA ALA A 38 -5.29 21.28 26.12
C ALA A 38 -5.29 20.38 24.87
N ALA A 39 -5.54 20.95 23.69
CA ALA A 39 -5.44 20.22 22.42
C ALA A 39 -4.01 19.73 22.15
N ILE A 40 -2.99 20.57 22.37
CA ILE A 40 -1.58 20.17 22.20
C ILE A 40 -1.18 19.09 23.21
N ALA A 41 -1.56 19.22 24.48
CA ALA A 41 -1.24 18.21 25.50
C ALA A 41 -1.98 16.88 25.25
N GLN A 42 -3.23 16.94 24.78
CA GLN A 42 -4.00 15.76 24.43
C GLN A 42 -3.48 15.09 23.15
N ARG A 43 -3.03 15.87 22.15
CA ARG A 43 -2.33 15.36 20.96
C ARG A 43 -0.96 14.79 21.31
N ALA A 44 -0.23 15.35 22.27
CA ALA A 44 1.01 14.76 22.76
C ALA A 44 0.78 13.45 23.54
N ALA A 45 -0.36 13.31 24.22
CA ALA A 45 -0.75 12.08 24.92
C ALA A 45 -1.32 11.01 23.97
N ASN A 46 -1.97 11.42 22.87
CA ASN A 46 -2.59 10.54 21.88
C ASN A 46 -1.74 10.30 20.61
N GLY A 47 -0.71 11.11 20.36
CA GLY A 47 0.15 11.06 19.18
C GLY A 47 1.43 10.23 19.37
N ALA A 48 1.38 9.16 20.16
CA ALA A 48 2.51 8.27 20.28
C ALA A 48 2.78 7.59 18.92
N VAL A 49 3.99 7.83 18.39
CA VAL A 49 4.53 7.14 17.21
C VAL A 49 4.39 5.63 17.40
N PRO A 50 3.88 4.88 16.40
CA PRO A 50 3.70 3.45 16.53
C PRO A 50 5.04 2.73 16.73
N LEU A 51 4.98 1.62 17.45
CA LEU A 51 6.04 0.64 17.51
C LEU A 51 5.90 -0.30 16.31
N VAL A 52 6.97 -0.44 15.54
CA VAL A 52 7.02 -1.37 14.40
C VAL A 52 7.85 -2.58 14.78
N HIS A 53 7.28 -3.75 14.58
CA HIS A 53 7.86 -5.04 14.92
C HIS A 53 8.10 -5.83 13.63
N PHE A 54 9.36 -6.15 13.33
CA PHE A 54 9.71 -6.99 12.20
C PHE A 54 9.70 -8.47 12.58
N HIS A 55 9.04 -9.27 11.75
CA HIS A 55 9.07 -10.72 11.76
C HIS A 55 9.86 -11.21 10.56
N PHE A 56 11.04 -11.77 10.83
CA PHE A 56 11.92 -12.28 9.78
C PHE A 56 11.61 -13.75 9.51
N GLY A 57 10.98 -14.01 8.36
CA GLY A 57 10.71 -15.36 7.88
C GLY A 57 9.70 -16.11 8.75
N SER A 58 8.42 -15.71 8.71
CA SER A 58 7.33 -16.45 9.36
C SER A 58 7.03 -17.74 8.59
N PRO A 59 7.35 -18.92 9.17
CA PRO A 59 7.06 -20.19 8.52
C PRO A 59 5.56 -20.38 8.29
N GLU A 60 4.72 -19.83 9.18
CA GLU A 60 3.27 -19.93 9.09
C GLU A 60 2.71 -19.17 7.90
N LEU A 61 3.17 -17.92 7.68
CA LEU A 61 2.76 -17.14 6.51
C LEU A 61 3.27 -17.76 5.21
N ALA A 62 4.52 -18.21 5.21
CA ALA A 62 5.09 -18.89 4.05
C ALA A 62 4.27 -20.15 3.70
N GLN A 63 3.96 -21.00 4.69
CA GLN A 63 3.16 -22.22 4.52
C GLN A 63 1.73 -21.94 4.06
N MET A 64 1.12 -20.85 4.54
CA MET A 64 -0.23 -20.45 4.15
C MET A 64 -0.31 -20.15 2.65
N VAL A 65 0.72 -19.52 2.09
CA VAL A 65 0.70 -19.06 0.71
C VAL A 65 1.31 -20.07 -0.25
N PHE A 66 2.40 -20.76 0.13
CA PHE A 66 3.13 -21.67 -0.73
C PHE A 66 3.09 -23.12 -0.21
N SER A 67 1.88 -23.63 -0.01
CA SER A 67 1.65 -24.96 0.59
C SER A 67 2.36 -26.13 -0.12
N ASP A 68 2.58 -26.05 -1.43
CA ASP A 68 3.26 -27.09 -2.20
C ASP A 68 4.78 -26.94 -2.23
N TYR A 69 5.29 -25.70 -2.27
CA TYR A 69 6.73 -25.39 -2.27
C TYR A 69 7.38 -25.74 -0.94
N LEU A 70 6.62 -25.68 0.16
CA LEU A 70 7.14 -25.81 1.53
C LEU A 70 6.89 -27.19 2.17
N ARG A 71 6.67 -28.22 1.34
CA ARG A 71 6.69 -29.62 1.83
C ARG A 71 8.09 -30.07 2.25
N ASP A 72 9.12 -29.33 1.82
CA ASP A 72 10.50 -29.54 2.20
C ASP A 72 10.90 -28.59 3.36
N PRO A 73 11.09 -29.10 4.58
CA PRO A 73 11.52 -28.29 5.72
C PRO A 73 12.88 -27.62 5.51
N GLU A 74 13.79 -28.21 4.73
CA GLU A 74 15.12 -27.64 4.46
C GLU A 74 15.00 -26.38 3.59
N ALA A 75 14.14 -26.41 2.57
CA ALA A 75 13.87 -25.24 1.73
C ALA A 75 13.25 -24.07 2.53
N LEU A 76 12.35 -24.39 3.48
CA LEU A 76 11.77 -23.37 4.35
C LEU A 76 12.82 -22.75 5.28
N GLU A 77 13.71 -23.55 5.84
CA GLU A 77 14.81 -23.06 6.69
C GLU A 77 15.76 -22.16 5.89
N GLU A 78 16.12 -22.54 4.66
CA GLU A 78 16.92 -21.75 3.73
C GLU A 78 16.27 -20.39 3.42
N ASP A 79 14.97 -20.36 3.13
CA ASP A 79 14.25 -19.12 2.85
C ASP A 79 14.18 -18.18 4.06
N VAL A 80 14.02 -18.74 5.26
CA VAL A 80 14.02 -17.95 6.51
C VAL A 80 15.41 -17.38 6.80
N GLU A 81 16.46 -18.17 6.60
CA GLU A 81 17.86 -17.72 6.74
C GLU A 81 18.16 -16.60 5.74
N TRP A 82 17.87 -16.83 4.45
CA TRP A 82 18.04 -15.85 3.39
C TRP A 82 17.29 -14.55 3.66
N THR A 83 16.04 -14.65 4.14
CA THR A 83 15.21 -13.48 4.46
C THR A 83 15.83 -12.66 5.59
N ARG A 84 16.36 -13.33 6.62
CA ARG A 84 17.00 -12.65 7.75
C ARG A 84 18.25 -11.89 7.31
N GLU A 85 19.08 -12.52 6.48
CA GLU A 85 20.29 -11.87 5.96
C GLU A 85 19.95 -10.69 5.04
N SER A 86 18.99 -10.88 4.14
CA SER A 86 18.59 -9.85 3.18
C SER A 86 17.85 -8.66 3.81
N ALA A 87 17.26 -8.87 4.98
CA ALA A 87 16.54 -7.84 5.73
C ALA A 87 17.43 -6.99 6.64
N GLU A 88 18.68 -7.40 6.91
CA GLU A 88 19.53 -6.71 7.89
C GLU A 88 19.74 -5.22 7.55
N PRO A 89 20.02 -4.80 6.29
CA PRO A 89 20.16 -3.38 5.97
C PRO A 89 18.88 -2.58 6.24
N LEU A 90 17.72 -3.12 5.85
CA LEU A 90 16.42 -2.50 6.11
C LEU A 90 16.15 -2.37 7.62
N ALA A 91 16.49 -3.40 8.40
CA ALA A 91 16.34 -3.40 9.84
C ALA A 91 17.31 -2.44 10.54
N GLU A 92 18.51 -2.25 10.00
CA GLU A 92 19.49 -1.27 10.44
C GLU A 92 18.98 0.15 10.19
N TRP A 93 18.56 0.47 8.95
CA TRP A 93 17.96 1.75 8.62
C TRP A 93 16.77 2.07 9.51
N TRP A 94 15.88 1.09 9.71
CA TRP A 94 14.70 1.27 10.55
C TRP A 94 15.06 1.62 12.01
N ARG A 95 16.09 0.98 12.55
CA ARG A 95 16.55 1.21 13.92
C ARG A 95 17.03 2.63 14.12
N ASP A 96 17.65 3.21 13.09
CA ASP A 96 18.27 4.53 13.15
C ASP A 96 17.26 5.63 12.81
N GLU A 97 16.45 5.44 11.76
CA GLU A 97 15.60 6.50 11.18
C GLU A 97 14.09 6.20 11.22
N GLY A 98 13.67 4.94 11.42
CA GLY A 98 12.28 4.52 11.27
C GLY A 98 11.30 5.24 12.20
N THR A 99 11.69 5.49 13.46
CA THR A 99 10.85 6.28 14.39
C THR A 99 10.71 7.74 13.94
N LEU A 100 11.79 8.33 13.42
CA LEU A 100 11.75 9.70 12.93
C LEU A 100 10.90 9.80 11.67
N PHE A 101 11.01 8.83 10.76
CA PHE A 101 10.14 8.71 9.58
C PHE A 101 8.66 8.72 9.98
N LEU A 102 8.23 7.81 10.87
CA LEU A 102 6.83 7.74 11.31
C LEU A 102 6.33 9.04 11.95
N GLN A 103 7.21 9.72 12.70
CA GLN A 103 6.89 11.03 13.26
C GLN A 103 6.69 12.08 12.15
N ARG A 104 7.56 12.11 11.13
CA ARG A 104 7.46 13.04 10.01
C ARG A 104 6.21 12.81 9.17
N VAL A 105 5.86 11.55 8.91
CA VAL A 105 4.64 11.22 8.17
C VAL A 105 3.41 11.72 8.93
N ALA A 106 3.28 11.48 10.24
CA ALA A 106 2.15 12.01 11.01
C ALA A 106 2.14 13.55 11.08
N ASP A 107 3.30 14.16 11.31
CA ASP A 107 3.47 15.61 11.34
C ASP A 107 3.05 16.27 10.02
N TYR A 108 3.44 15.69 8.88
CA TYR A 108 3.12 16.20 7.54
C TYR A 108 1.72 15.83 7.09
N ALA A 109 1.18 14.71 7.54
CA ALA A 109 -0.21 14.36 7.30
C ALA A 109 -1.16 15.30 8.06
N GLY A 110 -0.74 15.78 9.24
CA GLY A 110 -1.64 16.46 10.16
C GLY A 110 -2.61 15.48 10.84
N LEU A 111 -2.30 14.18 10.83
CA LEU A 111 -3.14 13.09 11.32
C LEU A 111 -2.42 12.29 12.42
N ASP A 112 -3.19 11.71 13.34
CA ASP A 112 -2.65 10.85 14.37
C ASP A 112 -2.65 9.39 13.90
N TRP A 113 -1.59 8.63 14.25
CA TRP A 113 -1.52 7.21 13.92
C TRP A 113 -2.67 6.42 14.56
N PRO A 114 -3.43 5.64 13.77
CA PRO A 114 -4.54 4.86 14.31
C PRO A 114 -4.11 3.60 15.05
N TYR A 115 -2.93 3.08 14.72
CA TYR A 115 -2.36 1.87 15.32
C TYR A 115 -1.18 2.23 16.22
N ARG A 116 -1.00 1.46 17.30
CA ARG A 116 0.13 1.61 18.24
C ARG A 116 1.24 0.61 18.01
N ASN A 117 0.89 -0.57 17.51
CA ASN A 117 1.82 -1.63 17.18
C ASN A 117 1.51 -2.06 15.75
N ILE A 118 2.52 -2.04 14.90
CA ILE A 118 2.45 -2.45 13.51
C ILE A 118 3.38 -3.64 13.36
N GLU A 119 2.84 -4.75 12.89
CA GLU A 119 3.60 -5.98 12.63
C GLU A 119 3.96 -6.01 11.14
N VAL A 120 5.26 -6.09 10.84
CA VAL A 120 5.79 -6.16 9.49
C VAL A 120 6.43 -7.52 9.28
N TYR A 121 5.91 -8.31 8.36
CA TYR A 121 6.42 -9.62 8.04
C TYR A 121 7.30 -9.54 6.79
N LEU A 122 8.56 -9.93 6.95
CA LEU A 122 9.51 -9.99 5.85
C LEU A 122 9.57 -11.43 5.35
N VAL A 123 9.44 -11.63 4.05
CA VAL A 123 9.46 -12.94 3.39
C VAL A 123 10.28 -12.88 2.11
N ARG A 124 10.87 -14.00 1.71
CA ARG A 124 11.59 -14.09 0.43
C ARG A 124 10.64 -13.91 -0.76
N HIS A 125 9.50 -14.59 -0.70
CA HIS A 125 8.51 -14.62 -1.76
C HIS A 125 7.13 -14.24 -1.21
N TRP A 126 6.39 -13.43 -1.95
CA TRP A 126 4.98 -13.12 -1.65
C TRP A 126 4.20 -13.02 -2.97
N PRO A 127 2.90 -13.36 -3.05
CA PRO A 127 2.22 -13.50 -4.33
C PRO A 127 1.82 -12.15 -4.94
N THR A 128 1.81 -11.09 -4.12
CA THR A 128 1.36 -9.75 -4.51
C THR A 128 2.24 -8.70 -3.85
N VAL A 129 2.37 -7.52 -4.44
CA VAL A 129 2.83 -6.32 -3.72
C VAL A 129 1.60 -5.74 -3.01
N SER A 130 1.12 -6.40 -1.95
CA SER A 130 -0.15 -6.02 -1.30
C SER A 130 0.06 -5.39 0.07
N ILE A 131 -0.84 -4.46 0.35
CA ILE A 131 -1.04 -3.62 1.55
C ILE A 131 -1.96 -4.32 2.56
N GLU A 132 -2.14 -5.63 2.44
CA GLU A 132 -3.05 -6.38 3.29
C GLU A 132 -2.55 -6.47 4.74
N TYR A 133 -3.48 -6.50 5.68
CA TYR A 133 -3.20 -6.87 7.06
C TYR A 133 -3.07 -8.40 7.15
N PRO A 134 -1.92 -8.95 7.62
CA PRO A 134 -0.76 -8.25 8.16
C PRO A 134 0.20 -7.72 7.08
N LEU A 135 0.86 -6.58 7.34
CA LEU A 135 1.80 -5.95 6.40
C LEU A 135 2.92 -6.94 6.07
N VAL A 136 2.98 -7.37 4.81
CA VAL A 136 4.01 -8.31 4.32
C VAL A 136 4.84 -7.64 3.24
N LEU A 137 6.16 -7.66 3.41
CA LEU A 137 7.11 -7.15 2.43
C LEU A 137 7.93 -8.32 1.86
N ALA A 138 7.76 -8.58 0.57
CA ALA A 138 8.64 -9.47 -0.18
C ALA A 138 10.02 -8.81 -0.33
N LEU A 139 11.09 -9.57 -0.13
CA LEU A 139 12.47 -9.09 -0.32
C LEU A 139 13.15 -9.67 -1.56
N GLY A 140 12.69 -10.82 -2.04
CA GLY A 140 13.26 -11.52 -3.19
C GLY A 140 12.43 -11.30 -4.44
N SER A 141 11.23 -11.89 -4.47
CA SER A 141 10.35 -11.78 -5.63
C SER A 141 8.88 -11.84 -5.26
N VAL A 142 8.06 -11.29 -6.14
CA VAL A 142 6.61 -11.42 -6.12
C VAL A 142 6.23 -12.60 -7.00
N ARG A 143 5.71 -13.69 -6.40
CA ARG A 143 5.36 -14.94 -7.08
C ARG A 143 3.85 -15.03 -7.33
N GLY A 144 3.39 -14.28 -8.33
CA GLY A 144 2.04 -14.36 -8.87
C GLY A 144 1.97 -15.32 -10.08
N ALA A 145 1.33 -14.90 -11.17
CA ALA A 145 1.38 -15.59 -12.46
C ALA A 145 2.75 -15.53 -13.16
N GLY A 146 3.68 -14.74 -12.61
CA GLY A 146 5.09 -14.67 -12.97
C GLY A 146 5.94 -14.38 -11.72
N GLU A 147 7.26 -14.48 -11.86
CA GLU A 147 8.21 -14.09 -10.81
C GLU A 147 8.72 -12.68 -11.14
N LEU A 148 8.14 -11.67 -10.49
CA LEU A 148 8.62 -10.29 -10.62
C LEU A 148 9.69 -10.04 -9.54
N PRO A 149 10.91 -9.63 -9.89
CA PRO A 149 11.91 -9.31 -8.89
C PRO A 149 11.45 -8.12 -8.04
N VAL A 150 11.79 -8.14 -6.75
CA VAL A 150 11.72 -6.96 -5.88
C VAL A 150 13.04 -6.18 -6.02
N PRO A 151 13.05 -4.85 -5.86
CA PRO A 151 14.30 -4.09 -5.86
C PRO A 151 15.35 -4.69 -4.92
N GLU A 152 16.57 -4.87 -5.43
CA GLU A 152 17.72 -5.27 -4.62
C GLU A 152 18.34 -4.08 -3.88
N ASP A 153 18.13 -2.87 -4.41
CA ASP A 153 18.60 -1.63 -3.81
C ASP A 153 17.98 -1.37 -2.43
N GLU A 154 18.80 -0.92 -1.50
CA GLU A 154 18.39 -0.69 -0.11
C GLU A 154 17.38 0.46 -0.01
N ASP A 155 17.60 1.55 -0.75
CA ASP A 155 16.76 2.73 -0.69
C ASP A 155 15.39 2.44 -1.31
N ALA A 156 15.36 1.70 -2.42
CA ALA A 156 14.10 1.24 -3.00
C ALA A 156 13.30 0.33 -2.03
N ARG A 157 13.97 -0.54 -1.26
CA ARG A 157 13.31 -1.37 -0.22
C ARG A 157 12.78 -0.54 0.95
N VAL A 158 13.56 0.45 1.41
CA VAL A 158 13.10 1.38 2.44
C VAL A 158 11.91 2.18 1.93
N LEU A 159 11.96 2.66 0.69
CA LEU A 159 10.88 3.40 0.05
C LEU A 159 9.59 2.57 -0.01
N LEU A 160 9.68 1.29 -0.39
CA LEU A 160 8.56 0.35 -0.35
C LEU A 160 7.98 0.20 1.07
N LEU A 161 8.82 -0.04 2.08
CA LEU A 161 8.35 -0.13 3.47
C LEU A 161 7.69 1.19 3.94
N ALA A 162 8.32 2.32 3.64
CA ALA A 162 7.87 3.65 4.00
C ALA A 162 6.50 3.97 3.38
N HIS A 163 6.30 3.59 2.12
CA HIS A 163 5.03 3.70 1.41
C HIS A 163 3.94 2.86 2.07
N GLN A 164 4.20 1.58 2.36
CA GLN A 164 3.23 0.70 3.02
C GLN A 164 2.83 1.21 4.41
N LEU A 165 3.79 1.70 5.19
CA LEU A 165 3.51 2.30 6.50
C LEU A 165 2.72 3.62 6.38
N THR A 166 2.99 4.42 5.36
CA THR A 166 2.21 5.65 5.10
C THR A 166 0.78 5.30 4.73
N HIS A 167 0.57 4.24 3.94
CA HIS A 167 -0.76 3.74 3.66
C HIS A 167 -1.49 3.37 4.95
N TYR A 168 -0.84 2.73 5.93
CA TYR A 168 -1.43 2.44 7.24
C TYR A 168 -1.88 3.67 8.04
N LEU A 169 -1.23 4.83 7.86
CA LEU A 169 -1.68 6.08 8.47
C LEU A 169 -2.94 6.60 7.79
N LEU A 170 -2.96 6.54 6.46
CA LEU A 170 -4.02 7.11 5.63
C LEU A 170 -5.24 6.20 5.48
N ASP A 171 -5.08 4.91 5.76
CA ASP A 171 -6.16 3.94 5.75
C ASP A 171 -7.12 4.21 6.91
N ASP A 172 -8.39 4.38 6.58
CA ASP A 172 -9.42 4.76 7.54
C ASP A 172 -9.64 3.63 8.55
N PRO A 173 -9.41 3.85 9.85
CA PRO A 173 -9.59 2.78 10.80
C PRO A 173 -11.08 2.58 11.01
N GLU A 174 -11.61 1.42 10.60
CA GLU A 174 -13.02 1.02 10.76
C GLU A 174 -13.57 1.21 12.20
N PHE A 175 -12.68 1.35 13.18
CA PHE A 175 -13.00 1.40 14.61
C PHE A 175 -13.00 2.80 15.25
N VAL A 176 -12.83 3.89 14.48
CA VAL A 176 -12.96 5.25 15.05
C VAL A 176 -14.43 5.62 15.22
N PRO A 177 -14.91 5.97 16.43
CA PRO A 177 -16.29 6.43 16.61
C PRO A 177 -16.62 7.63 15.72
N ALA A 178 -17.80 7.66 15.11
CA ALA A 178 -18.26 8.64 14.10
C ALA A 178 -18.28 10.13 14.52
N GLY A 179 -17.73 10.51 15.67
CA GLY A 179 -17.53 11.90 16.09
C GLY A 179 -16.08 12.22 16.49
N GLN A 180 -15.16 11.28 16.27
CA GLN A 180 -13.72 11.43 16.53
C GLN A 180 -12.89 11.26 15.26
N ARG A 181 -13.52 10.93 14.13
CA ARG A 181 -12.88 10.78 12.83
C ARG A 181 -12.51 12.15 12.29
N ASP A 182 -11.28 12.26 11.81
CA ASP A 182 -10.82 13.48 11.16
C ASP A 182 -11.56 13.67 9.82
N PRO A 183 -12.08 14.87 9.51
CA PRO A 183 -12.76 15.13 8.23
C PRO A 183 -11.91 14.83 6.99
N ALA A 184 -10.57 14.80 7.11
CA ALA A 184 -9.69 14.44 6.01
C ALA A 184 -10.02 13.06 5.41
N TYR A 185 -10.42 12.08 6.22
CA TYR A 185 -10.75 10.73 5.74
C TYR A 185 -12.04 10.67 4.90
N ASP A 186 -12.88 11.70 4.95
CA ASP A 186 -14.06 11.83 4.09
C ASP A 186 -13.75 12.54 2.76
N HIS A 187 -12.51 12.99 2.56
CA HIS A 187 -12.12 13.69 1.34
C HIS A 187 -12.11 12.74 0.14
N PRO A 188 -12.56 13.16 -1.06
CA PRO A 188 -12.52 12.31 -2.25
C PRO A 188 -11.13 11.77 -2.61
N PHE A 189 -10.04 12.48 -2.26
CA PHE A 189 -8.67 11.98 -2.46
C PHE A 189 -8.31 10.81 -1.53
N MET A 190 -9.03 10.63 -0.43
CA MET A 190 -8.81 9.57 0.56
C MET A 190 -9.72 8.36 0.33
N ALA A 191 -10.54 8.38 -0.73
CA ALA A 191 -11.44 7.28 -1.05
C ALA A 191 -10.62 6.03 -1.45
N PRO A 192 -10.85 4.86 -0.81
CA PRO A 192 -10.09 3.64 -1.08
C PRO A 192 -10.10 3.20 -2.54
N GLY A 193 -9.03 2.53 -2.97
CA GLY A 193 -8.93 1.89 -4.30
C GLY A 193 -8.76 2.86 -5.47
N ASN A 194 -8.55 4.15 -5.20
CA ASN A 194 -8.38 5.15 -6.25
C ASN A 194 -6.89 5.53 -6.42
N PHE A 195 -6.53 5.87 -7.66
CA PHE A 195 -5.27 6.56 -8.02
C PHE A 195 -4.92 7.72 -7.07
N ASP A 196 -5.95 8.34 -6.52
CA ASP A 196 -5.90 9.50 -5.65
C ASP A 196 -5.29 9.22 -4.27
N VAL A 197 -5.72 8.16 -3.57
CA VAL A 197 -5.17 7.86 -2.23
C VAL A 197 -3.70 7.47 -2.35
N GLU A 198 -3.36 6.69 -3.38
CA GLU A 198 -1.99 6.34 -3.69
C GLU A 198 -1.12 7.58 -3.97
N ALA A 199 -1.68 8.62 -4.58
CA ALA A 199 -0.94 9.85 -4.84
C ALA A 199 -0.67 10.59 -3.51
N MET A 200 -1.62 10.56 -2.57
CA MET A 200 -1.44 11.15 -1.25
C MET A 200 -0.43 10.35 -0.41
N VAL A 201 -0.48 9.02 -0.46
CA VAL A 201 0.52 8.13 0.17
C VAL A 201 1.91 8.45 -0.36
N ASN A 202 2.09 8.49 -1.68
CA ASN A 202 3.38 8.80 -2.28
C ASN A 202 3.86 10.21 -1.95
N TRP A 203 2.98 11.22 -1.98
CA TRP A 203 3.37 12.58 -1.63
C TRP A 203 3.87 12.69 -0.19
N LEU A 204 3.18 12.06 0.76
CA LEU A 204 3.59 12.02 2.17
C LEU A 204 4.88 11.23 2.38
N THR A 205 5.00 10.06 1.76
CA THR A 205 6.21 9.24 1.81
C THR A 205 7.41 10.02 1.29
N TYR A 206 7.28 10.64 0.11
CA TYR A 206 8.35 11.43 -0.51
C TYR A 206 8.70 12.65 0.32
N ALA A 207 7.73 13.38 0.85
CA ALA A 207 8.01 14.55 1.69
C ALA A 207 8.77 14.15 2.97
N ALA A 208 8.37 13.05 3.63
CA ALA A 208 9.05 12.55 4.81
C ALA A 208 10.46 12.04 4.51
N LEU A 209 10.66 11.30 3.42
CA LEU A 209 11.97 10.80 3.01
C LEU A 209 12.88 11.91 2.46
N GLU A 210 12.37 12.93 1.75
CA GLU A 210 13.19 14.07 1.29
C GLU A 210 13.83 14.80 2.50
N ASP A 211 13.11 14.91 3.63
CA ASP A 211 13.64 15.54 4.84
C ASP A 211 14.72 14.68 5.54
N LEU A 212 14.67 13.35 5.41
CA LEU A 212 15.62 12.41 6.01
C LEU A 212 16.84 12.16 5.11
N TRP A 213 16.61 11.94 3.83
CA TRP A 213 17.60 11.52 2.84
C TRP A 213 18.19 12.67 2.06
N GLY A 214 17.46 13.78 1.96
CA GLY A 214 17.70 14.80 0.95
C GLY A 214 17.12 14.40 -0.41
N ARG A 215 16.99 15.42 -1.27
CA ARG A 215 16.34 15.30 -2.57
C ARG A 215 17.05 14.34 -3.54
N GLU A 216 18.36 14.42 -3.65
CA GLU A 216 19.15 13.64 -4.63
C GLU A 216 18.97 12.12 -4.41
N ARG A 217 19.07 11.67 -3.15
CA ARG A 217 18.89 10.26 -2.80
C ARG A 217 17.44 9.79 -3.00
N LEU A 218 16.45 10.64 -2.70
CA LEU A 218 15.05 10.33 -2.97
C LEU A 218 14.76 10.22 -4.48
N GLU A 219 15.32 11.13 -5.28
CA GLU A 219 15.21 11.08 -6.74
C GLU A 219 15.79 9.76 -7.26
N GLU A 220 17.00 9.38 -6.84
CA GLU A 220 17.60 8.09 -7.23
C GLU A 220 16.71 6.89 -6.87
N ALA A 221 16.18 6.84 -5.63
CA ALA A 221 15.32 5.73 -5.18
C ALA A 221 13.98 5.67 -5.93
N THR A 222 13.40 6.82 -6.30
CA THR A 222 12.09 6.89 -6.98
C THR A 222 12.19 6.76 -8.51
N GLU A 223 13.40 6.82 -9.07
CA GLU A 223 13.68 6.54 -10.48
C GLU A 223 13.81 5.04 -10.78
N ASP A 224 13.84 4.19 -9.75
CA ASP A 224 13.85 2.73 -9.90
C ASP A 224 12.69 2.24 -10.80
N GLU A 225 13.01 1.36 -11.74
CA GLU A 225 12.06 0.90 -12.76
C GLU A 225 10.90 0.13 -12.15
N LEU A 226 11.17 -0.70 -11.14
CA LEU A 226 10.13 -1.46 -10.44
C LEU A 226 9.26 -0.50 -9.63
N TRP A 227 9.85 0.44 -8.88
CA TRP A 227 9.09 1.46 -8.15
C TRP A 227 8.11 2.20 -9.06
N ARG A 228 8.56 2.65 -10.23
CA ARG A 228 7.73 3.34 -11.23
C ARG A 228 6.64 2.46 -11.81
N SER A 229 6.92 1.18 -12.01
CA SER A 229 5.91 0.23 -12.50
C SER A 229 4.75 0.04 -11.52
N TYR A 230 5.04 0.07 -10.20
CA TYR A 230 4.03 -0.04 -9.15
C TYR A 230 3.37 1.30 -8.79
N ASN A 231 4.02 2.43 -9.11
CA ASN A 231 3.55 3.77 -8.75
C ASN A 231 3.34 4.64 -10.00
N PRO A 232 2.30 4.37 -10.80
CA PRO A 232 2.03 5.11 -12.04
C PRO A 232 1.70 6.59 -11.81
N ASN A 233 1.37 6.97 -10.58
CA ASN A 233 1.15 8.35 -10.16
C ASN A 233 2.43 9.10 -9.79
N HIS A 234 3.61 8.46 -9.84
CA HIS A 234 4.88 9.07 -9.43
C HIS A 234 5.12 10.43 -10.11
N GLY A 235 4.94 10.52 -11.43
CA GLY A 235 5.14 11.80 -12.13
C GLY A 235 4.12 12.86 -11.74
N TYR A 236 2.86 12.49 -11.46
CA TYR A 236 1.87 13.45 -10.94
C TYR A 236 2.29 13.99 -9.57
N VAL A 237 2.77 13.12 -8.69
CA VAL A 237 3.23 13.51 -7.35
C VAL A 237 4.44 14.43 -7.44
N VAL A 238 5.44 14.08 -8.23
CA VAL A 238 6.67 14.89 -8.37
C VAL A 238 6.36 16.22 -9.04
N ASP A 239 5.76 16.19 -10.23
CA ASP A 239 5.60 17.38 -11.08
C ASP A 239 4.50 18.33 -10.58
N GLU A 240 3.40 17.79 -10.04
CA GLU A 240 2.22 18.60 -9.71
C GLU A 240 2.09 18.85 -8.20
N LEU A 241 2.38 17.87 -7.34
CA LEU A 241 2.22 18.06 -5.90
C LEU A 241 3.48 18.65 -5.27
N MET A 242 4.62 17.97 -5.37
CA MET A 242 5.86 18.37 -4.69
C MET A 242 6.44 19.70 -5.20
N GLU A 243 6.30 20.02 -6.49
CA GLU A 243 6.75 21.31 -7.03
C GLU A 243 5.87 22.48 -6.61
N ARG A 244 4.55 22.28 -6.54
CA ARG A 244 3.60 23.34 -6.19
C ARG A 244 3.51 23.57 -4.69
N GLN A 245 3.56 22.49 -3.91
CA GLN A 245 3.40 22.52 -2.48
C GLN A 245 4.29 21.49 -1.79
N ARG A 246 5.08 21.97 -0.84
CA ARG A 246 5.84 21.10 0.06
C ARG A 246 5.05 20.93 1.34
N LEU A 247 4.73 19.68 1.66
CA LEU A 247 4.14 19.35 2.95
C LEU A 247 5.12 19.72 4.06
N SER A 248 4.57 20.28 5.13
CA SER A 248 5.33 20.74 6.27
C SER A 248 4.50 20.55 7.54
N ARG A 249 5.09 20.83 8.71
CA ARG A 249 4.34 20.84 9.98
C ARG A 249 3.28 21.96 10.05
N LEU A 250 3.40 22.96 9.19
CA LEU A 250 2.51 24.12 9.14
C LEU A 250 1.54 24.05 7.95
N ASP A 251 1.89 23.25 6.94
CA ASP A 251 1.14 23.08 5.70
C ASP A 251 0.95 21.57 5.52
N THR A 252 0.01 21.01 6.27
CA THR A 252 -0.17 19.55 6.34
C THR A 252 -1.05 19.04 5.20
N LEU A 253 -1.07 17.71 4.99
CA LEU A 253 -2.00 17.10 4.05
C LEU A 253 -3.46 17.38 4.45
N ALA A 254 -3.79 17.28 5.74
CA ALA A 254 -5.14 17.58 6.22
C ALA A 254 -5.57 19.02 5.90
N ASP A 255 -4.67 20.01 6.11
CA ASP A 255 -4.94 21.40 5.74
C ASP A 255 -5.12 21.54 4.22
N TRP A 256 -4.26 20.87 3.44
CA TRP A 256 -4.36 20.88 1.98
C TRP A 256 -5.68 20.28 1.48
N LEU A 257 -6.15 19.19 2.07
CA LEU A 257 -7.41 18.55 1.72
C LEU A 257 -8.60 19.48 2.02
N ASP A 258 -8.60 20.18 3.17
CA ASP A 258 -9.63 21.17 3.51
C ASP A 258 -9.67 22.35 2.52
N GLU A 259 -8.51 22.81 2.07
CA GLU A 259 -8.37 23.88 1.09
C GLU A 259 -8.75 23.47 -0.34
N ASN A 260 -8.76 22.16 -0.64
CA ASN A 260 -8.99 21.61 -1.97
C ASN A 260 -10.24 20.70 -2.06
N PRO A 261 -11.45 21.20 -1.70
CA PRO A 261 -12.65 20.39 -1.71
C PRO A 261 -13.01 19.88 -3.11
N ALA A 262 -13.93 18.90 -3.17
CA ALA A 262 -14.44 18.32 -4.41
C ALA A 262 -14.77 19.39 -5.47
N GLY A 263 -14.16 19.26 -6.65
CA GLY A 263 -14.35 20.19 -7.77
C GLY A 263 -13.40 21.40 -7.80
N SER A 264 -12.44 21.47 -6.88
CA SER A 264 -11.30 22.40 -6.95
C SER A 264 -10.42 22.16 -8.19
N GLU A 265 -9.49 23.08 -8.46
CA GLU A 265 -8.62 23.02 -9.65
C GLU A 265 -7.76 21.75 -9.69
N ILE A 266 -7.34 21.22 -8.54
CA ILE A 266 -6.49 20.03 -8.49
C ILE A 266 -7.17 18.80 -9.13
N PHE A 267 -8.50 18.65 -9.00
CA PHE A 267 -9.23 17.56 -9.67
C PHE A 267 -9.12 17.65 -11.19
N ARG A 268 -9.09 18.87 -11.75
CA ARG A 268 -8.89 19.07 -13.19
C ARG A 268 -7.46 18.76 -13.63
N VAL A 269 -6.47 19.12 -12.81
CA VAL A 269 -5.06 18.80 -13.06
C VAL A 269 -4.87 17.28 -13.06
N ARG A 270 -5.43 16.59 -12.06
CA ARG A 270 -5.48 15.13 -11.99
C ARG A 270 -6.10 14.52 -13.24
N ASP A 271 -7.31 14.93 -13.62
CA ASP A 271 -8.00 14.38 -14.80
C ASP A 271 -7.18 14.59 -16.08
N SER A 272 -6.51 15.75 -16.18
CA SER A 272 -5.62 16.06 -17.31
C SER A 272 -4.35 15.22 -17.30
N TYR A 273 -3.79 14.92 -16.13
CA TYR A 273 -2.64 14.02 -15.99
C TYR A 273 -3.01 12.61 -16.42
N ALA A 274 -4.10 12.05 -15.88
CA ALA A 274 -4.60 10.73 -16.24
C ALA A 274 -4.89 10.59 -17.75
N ALA A 275 -5.45 11.62 -18.37
CA ALA A 275 -5.69 11.64 -19.81
C ALA A 275 -4.39 11.68 -20.64
N ARG A 276 -3.35 12.37 -20.16
CA ARG A 276 -2.03 12.42 -20.84
C ARG A 276 -1.33 11.06 -20.78
N THR A 277 -1.26 10.45 -19.60
CA THR A 277 -0.63 9.13 -19.44
C THR A 277 -1.35 8.05 -20.25
N GLN A 278 -2.70 8.06 -20.27
CA GLN A 278 -3.46 7.16 -21.15
C GLN A 278 -3.20 7.40 -22.64
N GLY A 279 -3.08 8.66 -23.06
CA GLY A 279 -2.83 8.99 -24.47
C GLY A 279 -1.46 8.55 -24.98
N ASP A 280 -0.42 8.62 -24.14
CA ASP A 280 0.93 8.18 -24.47
C ASP A 280 1.04 6.64 -24.50
N ALA A 281 0.27 5.95 -23.64
CA ALA A 281 0.16 4.50 -23.67
C ALA A 281 -0.50 3.98 -24.96
N ASP A 282 -1.53 4.68 -25.47
CA ASP A 282 -2.17 4.33 -26.76
C ASP A 282 -1.29 4.66 -27.98
N ALA A 283 -0.37 5.63 -27.87
CA ALA A 283 0.49 6.08 -28.97
C ALA A 283 1.75 5.22 -29.16
N THR A 284 2.20 4.52 -28.11
CA THR A 284 3.28 3.54 -28.23
C THR A 284 2.69 2.23 -28.74
N ALA A 285 3.06 1.83 -29.97
CA ALA A 285 2.74 0.51 -30.50
C ALA A 285 3.03 -0.55 -29.42
N PRO A 286 2.16 -1.56 -29.22
CA PRO A 286 2.27 -2.50 -28.12
C PRO A 286 3.64 -3.15 -28.20
N VAL A 287 4.58 -2.60 -27.43
CA VAL A 287 5.75 -3.34 -27.00
C VAL A 287 5.12 -4.50 -26.25
N GLU A 288 5.49 -5.73 -26.60
CA GLU A 288 5.19 -6.90 -25.79
C GLU A 288 5.87 -6.71 -24.42
N ARG A 289 5.37 -5.77 -23.61
CA ARG A 289 5.62 -5.72 -22.19
C ARG A 289 5.04 -7.03 -21.70
N GLU A 290 5.91 -7.82 -21.08
CA GLU A 290 5.54 -9.01 -20.37
C GLU A 290 4.38 -8.63 -19.45
N ARG A 291 3.19 -9.17 -19.73
CA ARG A 291 1.96 -8.78 -19.03
C ARG A 291 2.18 -9.00 -17.54
N ALA A 292 2.02 -7.97 -16.72
CA ALA A 292 2.33 -8.05 -15.30
C ALA A 292 1.40 -9.06 -14.61
N THR A 293 0.15 -9.18 -15.08
CA THR A 293 -0.80 -10.18 -14.57
C THR A 293 -0.52 -11.60 -15.02
N GLY A 294 0.36 -11.82 -16.01
CA GLY A 294 0.55 -13.12 -16.65
C GLY A 294 -0.70 -13.71 -17.33
N THR A 295 -1.83 -13.01 -17.37
CA THR A 295 -3.08 -13.47 -18.00
C THR A 295 -3.29 -12.85 -19.37
N GLU A 296 -3.99 -13.56 -20.27
CA GLU A 296 -4.28 -13.02 -21.61
C GLU A 296 -5.37 -11.94 -21.61
N TYR A 297 -6.23 -11.93 -20.59
CA TYR A 297 -7.26 -10.91 -20.39
C TYR A 297 -6.75 -9.68 -19.64
N GLY A 298 -5.56 -9.77 -19.02
CA GLY A 298 -4.84 -8.66 -18.39
C GLY A 298 -5.46 -8.16 -17.10
N LEU A 299 -5.90 -9.09 -16.25
CA LEU A 299 -6.49 -8.80 -14.94
C LEU A 299 -5.93 -9.78 -13.91
N ASP A 300 -5.64 -9.30 -12.70
CA ASP A 300 -5.42 -10.13 -11.53
C ASP A 300 -6.43 -9.82 -10.42
N LEU A 301 -6.81 -10.86 -9.70
CA LEU A 301 -7.74 -10.79 -8.58
C LEU A 301 -7.00 -10.88 -7.25
N GLY A 302 -7.48 -10.12 -6.26
CA GLY A 302 -7.11 -10.22 -4.85
C GLY A 302 -8.31 -10.65 -4.01
N ALA A 303 -8.10 -10.87 -2.71
CA ALA A 303 -9.17 -11.00 -1.74
C ALA A 303 -8.90 -10.15 -0.51
N THR A 304 -9.95 -9.50 -0.02
CA THR A 304 -9.93 -8.82 1.28
C THR A 304 -9.89 -9.84 2.42
N TYR A 305 -9.63 -9.37 3.64
CA TYR A 305 -9.59 -10.22 4.84
C TYR A 305 -10.91 -10.96 5.12
N ASP A 306 -12.05 -10.34 4.82
CA ASP A 306 -13.38 -10.93 4.96
C ASP A 306 -13.77 -11.82 3.77
N GLY A 307 -12.91 -11.93 2.76
CA GLY A 307 -13.03 -12.83 1.63
C GLY A 307 -13.82 -12.24 0.46
N GLU A 308 -13.95 -10.92 0.36
CA GLU A 308 -14.45 -10.28 -0.86
C GLU A 308 -13.37 -10.29 -1.93
N ILE A 309 -13.71 -10.77 -3.12
CA ILE A 309 -12.77 -10.81 -4.25
C ILE A 309 -12.83 -9.46 -4.96
N PHE A 310 -11.67 -8.86 -5.19
CA PHE A 310 -11.56 -7.57 -5.87
C PHE A 310 -10.53 -7.63 -6.99
N VAL A 311 -10.56 -6.64 -7.88
CA VAL A 311 -9.56 -6.46 -8.92
C VAL A 311 -8.29 -5.89 -8.30
N ALA A 312 -7.26 -6.70 -8.18
CA ALA A 312 -5.98 -6.30 -7.62
C ALA A 312 -5.16 -5.47 -8.61
N TYR A 313 -5.17 -5.87 -9.89
CA TYR A 313 -4.40 -5.19 -10.93
C TYR A 313 -5.04 -5.38 -12.31
N VAL A 314 -4.88 -4.38 -13.17
CA VAL A 314 -5.33 -4.41 -14.57
C VAL A 314 -4.16 -4.01 -15.45
N ASP A 315 -3.72 -4.89 -16.35
CA ASP A 315 -2.68 -4.55 -17.33
C ASP A 315 -3.18 -3.44 -18.25
N GLU A 316 -2.40 -2.38 -18.40
CA GLU A 316 -2.74 -1.28 -19.30
C GLU A 316 -2.86 -1.77 -20.75
N GLY A 317 -3.87 -1.25 -21.45
CA GLY A 317 -4.17 -1.63 -22.83
C GLY A 317 -4.72 -3.05 -23.03
N SER A 318 -4.87 -3.85 -21.97
CA SER A 318 -5.41 -5.21 -22.01
C SER A 318 -6.91 -5.27 -22.37
N PRO A 319 -7.45 -6.47 -22.68
CA PRO A 319 -8.89 -6.66 -22.79
C PRO A 319 -9.67 -6.12 -21.60
N ALA A 320 -9.26 -6.43 -20.36
CA ALA A 320 -9.94 -5.96 -19.15
C ALA A 320 -9.92 -4.43 -19.04
N HIS A 321 -8.77 -3.80 -19.27
CA HIS A 321 -8.60 -2.35 -19.26
C HIS A 321 -9.54 -1.67 -20.27
N ARG A 322 -9.57 -2.15 -21.52
CA ARG A 322 -10.41 -1.57 -22.59
C ARG A 322 -11.90 -1.67 -22.30
N THR A 323 -12.31 -2.62 -21.48
CA THR A 323 -13.70 -2.79 -21.05
C THR A 323 -14.06 -1.97 -19.82
N GLY A 324 -13.11 -1.21 -19.27
CA GLY A 324 -13.34 -0.30 -18.15
C GLY A 324 -13.37 -1.00 -16.79
N VAL A 325 -12.77 -2.19 -16.68
CA VAL A 325 -12.47 -2.80 -15.39
C VAL A 325 -11.41 -1.94 -14.70
N LEU A 326 -11.62 -1.61 -13.43
CA LEU A 326 -10.71 -0.77 -12.65
C LEU A 326 -10.14 -1.55 -11.47
N GLN A 327 -8.93 -1.20 -11.05
CA GLN A 327 -8.38 -1.65 -9.78
C GLN A 327 -9.32 -1.25 -8.63
N GLY A 328 -9.49 -2.14 -7.65
CA GLY A 328 -10.40 -1.96 -6.52
C GLY A 328 -11.87 -2.33 -6.78
N ASP A 329 -12.26 -2.62 -8.02
CA ASP A 329 -13.60 -3.16 -8.32
C ASP A 329 -13.85 -4.45 -7.53
N VAL A 330 -14.93 -4.53 -6.74
CA VAL A 330 -15.27 -5.74 -5.99
C VAL A 330 -16.05 -6.70 -6.89
N VAL A 331 -15.45 -7.82 -7.27
CA VAL A 331 -16.06 -8.79 -8.17
C VAL A 331 -17.18 -9.53 -7.45
N ARG A 332 -18.43 -9.31 -7.89
CA ARG A 332 -19.61 -9.99 -7.33
C ARG A 332 -19.92 -11.29 -8.05
N THR A 333 -19.85 -11.29 -9.38
CA THR A 333 -20.08 -12.49 -10.19
C THR A 333 -19.14 -12.61 -11.38
N ILE A 334 -18.84 -13.86 -11.76
CA ILE A 334 -18.17 -14.25 -13.00
C ILE A 334 -19.10 -15.22 -13.73
N GLU A 335 -19.44 -14.94 -14.98
CA GLU A 335 -20.38 -15.72 -15.80
C GLU A 335 -21.74 -15.92 -15.09
N GLY A 336 -22.21 -14.86 -14.42
CA GLY A 336 -23.47 -14.84 -13.64
C GLY A 336 -23.45 -15.71 -12.38
N ARG A 337 -22.29 -16.26 -11.99
CA ARG A 337 -22.11 -17.04 -10.77
C ARG A 337 -21.35 -16.23 -9.74
N SER A 338 -21.86 -16.19 -8.51
CA SER A 338 -21.16 -15.54 -7.40
C SER A 338 -19.76 -16.15 -7.20
N VAL A 339 -18.77 -15.29 -7.00
CA VAL A 339 -17.36 -15.69 -6.92
C VAL A 339 -16.97 -16.31 -5.58
N GLY A 340 -17.73 -16.04 -4.51
CA GLY A 340 -17.34 -16.47 -3.15
C GLY A 340 -16.08 -15.75 -2.69
N GLY A 341 -15.30 -16.37 -1.78
CA GLY A 341 -14.05 -15.80 -1.26
C GLY A 341 -12.80 -16.61 -1.59
N ASP A 342 -12.86 -17.42 -2.66
CA ASP A 342 -11.72 -18.21 -3.14
C ASP A 342 -11.21 -17.59 -4.44
N VAL A 343 -10.11 -16.82 -4.33
CA VAL A 343 -9.46 -16.13 -5.47
C VAL A 343 -9.03 -17.12 -6.54
N ALA A 344 -8.45 -18.26 -6.15
CA ALA A 344 -7.99 -19.26 -7.11
C ALA A 344 -9.14 -19.84 -7.92
N GLN A 345 -10.28 -20.11 -7.26
CA GLN A 345 -11.49 -20.53 -7.95
C GLN A 345 -12.06 -19.44 -8.88
N ALA A 346 -12.04 -18.18 -8.47
CA ALA A 346 -12.48 -17.06 -9.30
C ALA A 346 -11.58 -16.90 -10.54
N GLN A 347 -10.26 -16.86 -10.35
CA GLN A 347 -9.27 -16.80 -11.43
C GLN A 347 -9.42 -17.98 -12.39
N GLN A 348 -9.60 -19.20 -11.87
CA GLN A 348 -9.86 -20.39 -12.69
C GLN A 348 -11.11 -20.21 -13.56
N ARG A 349 -12.21 -19.68 -13.02
CA ARG A 349 -13.43 -19.44 -13.79
C ARG A 349 -13.21 -18.41 -14.90
N MET A 350 -12.44 -17.35 -14.64
CA MET A 350 -12.09 -16.35 -15.65
C MET A 350 -11.29 -16.98 -16.79
N THR A 351 -10.22 -17.72 -16.45
CA THR A 351 -9.38 -18.45 -17.40
C THR A 351 -10.19 -19.43 -18.24
N GLU A 352 -11.05 -20.24 -17.60
CA GLU A 352 -11.92 -21.18 -18.30
C GLU A 352 -12.93 -20.48 -19.23
N SER A 353 -13.46 -19.32 -18.85
CA SER A 353 -14.38 -18.56 -19.71
C SER A 353 -13.64 -17.98 -20.93
N TRP A 354 -12.46 -17.42 -20.68
CA TRP A 354 -11.58 -16.88 -21.71
C TRP A 354 -11.16 -17.93 -22.73
N GLU A 355 -10.72 -19.11 -22.28
CA GLU A 355 -10.32 -20.20 -23.17
C GLU A 355 -11.49 -20.71 -24.04
N ARG A 356 -12.71 -20.73 -23.49
CA ARG A 356 -13.89 -21.25 -24.20
C ARG A 356 -14.45 -20.27 -25.23
N ARG A 357 -14.51 -18.98 -24.88
CA ARG A 357 -15.28 -17.99 -25.65
C ARG A 357 -14.49 -16.74 -26.03
N ARG A 358 -13.28 -16.56 -25.50
CA ARG A 358 -12.56 -15.28 -25.51
C ARG A 358 -13.42 -14.15 -24.95
N GLU A 359 -14.26 -14.48 -23.96
CA GLU A 359 -15.22 -13.57 -23.34
C GLU A 359 -15.36 -13.89 -21.85
N ILE A 360 -15.40 -12.87 -21.00
CA ILE A 360 -15.66 -13.00 -19.56
C ILE A 360 -16.71 -11.98 -19.16
N ASN A 361 -17.86 -12.44 -18.68
CA ASN A 361 -18.91 -11.59 -18.13
C ASN A 361 -18.69 -11.40 -16.64
N LEU A 362 -18.50 -10.16 -16.22
CA LEU A 362 -18.31 -9.75 -14.83
C LEU A 362 -19.49 -8.91 -14.35
N SER A 363 -19.87 -9.10 -13.09
CA SER A 363 -20.51 -8.05 -12.31
C SER A 363 -19.53 -7.62 -11.23
N VAL A 364 -19.28 -6.32 -11.16
CA VAL A 364 -18.44 -5.69 -10.13
C VAL A 364 -19.24 -4.66 -9.36
N GLU A 365 -18.91 -4.46 -8.09
CA GLU A 365 -19.41 -3.35 -7.31
C GLU A 365 -18.36 -2.25 -7.30
N ARG A 366 -18.77 -1.05 -7.71
CA ARG A 366 -17.95 0.16 -7.77
C ARG A 366 -18.69 1.28 -7.07
N SER A 367 -18.10 1.83 -6.01
CA SER A 367 -18.71 2.91 -5.22
C SER A 367 -20.13 2.58 -4.73
N GLY A 368 -20.38 1.30 -4.39
CA GLY A 368 -21.68 0.80 -3.93
C GLY A 368 -22.72 0.57 -5.03
N GLU A 369 -22.37 0.77 -6.30
CA GLU A 369 -23.22 0.46 -7.45
C GLU A 369 -22.72 -0.78 -8.19
N GLU A 370 -23.65 -1.63 -8.64
CA GLU A 370 -23.31 -2.81 -9.42
C GLU A 370 -23.17 -2.46 -10.91
N VAL A 371 -22.02 -2.76 -11.49
CA VAL A 371 -21.64 -2.50 -12.88
C VAL A 371 -21.40 -3.83 -13.59
N TYR A 372 -22.02 -3.99 -14.76
CA TYR A 372 -21.88 -5.19 -15.60
C TYR A 372 -20.90 -4.93 -16.73
N LEU A 373 -19.86 -5.75 -16.83
CA LEU A 373 -18.77 -5.61 -17.79
C LEU A 373 -18.57 -6.93 -18.54
N THR A 374 -18.23 -6.83 -19.83
CA THR A 374 -17.90 -7.99 -20.66
C THR A 374 -16.51 -7.81 -21.24
N ILE A 375 -15.54 -8.60 -20.75
CA ILE A 375 -14.15 -8.59 -21.24
C ILE A 375 -14.07 -9.41 -22.53
N GLU A 376 -13.69 -8.81 -23.65
CA GLU A 376 -13.63 -9.47 -24.96
C GLU A 376 -12.19 -9.55 -25.52
N GLY A 377 -11.79 -10.76 -25.95
CA GLY A 377 -10.57 -11.02 -26.70
C GLY A 377 -10.82 -10.84 -28.19
N ARG A 378 -10.36 -9.71 -28.75
CA ARG A 378 -10.47 -9.41 -30.20
C ARG A 378 -9.63 -10.32 -31.08
#